data_AF-A0A356FYV5-F1
#
_entry.id   AF-A0A356FYV5-F1
#
_cell.length_a   1.000
_cell.length_b   1.000
_cell.length_c   1.000
_cell.angle_alpha   90.00
_cell.angle_beta   90.00
_cell.angle_gamma   90.00
#
_symmetry.space_group_name_H-M   'P 1'
#
loop_
_entity.id
_entity.type
_entity.pdbx_description
1 polymer ?
#
loop_
_entity_poly.entity_id
_entity_poly.type
_entity_poly.pdbx_seq_one_letter_code
_entity_poly.pdbx_strand_id
1 'polypeptide(L)' 'MVKHYTVSKTTRVQREKIANDALGLSMLDAPEPTRETQHLVRRYVEGKMEIADVLTATLNRYRKRAS' A
#
# COMPACT_ATOMS: atom_id res chain seq x y z
N MET A 1 15.99 0.63 -15.01
CA MET A 1 14.63 0.08 -15.21
C MET A 1 13.65 0.96 -14.46
N VAL A 2 12.68 1.58 -15.12
CA VAL A 2 11.66 2.42 -14.47
C VAL A 2 10.66 1.48 -13.78
N LYS A 3 10.47 1.63 -12.47
CA LYS A 3 9.44 0.88 -11.74
C LYS A 3 8.08 1.56 -11.95
N HIS A 4 7.07 0.77 -12.30
CA HIS A 4 5.68 1.22 -12.39
C HIS A 4 4.87 0.72 -11.20
N TYR A 5 3.96 1.55 -10.73
CA TYR A 5 3.12 1.27 -9.57
C TYR A 5 1.63 1.51 -9.82
N THR A 6 1.24 1.99 -11.01
CA THR A 6 -0.17 2.22 -11.32
C THR A 6 -0.85 0.90 -11.67
N VAL A 7 -2.13 0.77 -11.36
CA VAL A 7 -2.91 -0.45 -11.70
C VAL A 7 -2.87 -0.68 -13.21
N SER A 8 -2.96 0.38 -14.01
CA SER A 8 -2.92 0.34 -15.48
C SER A 8 -1.62 -0.17 -16.08
N LYS A 9 -0.50 -0.12 -15.34
CA LYS A 9 0.84 -0.52 -15.83
C LYS A 9 1.42 -1.74 -15.11
N THR A 10 0.62 -2.40 -14.28
CA THR A 10 1.07 -3.52 -13.47
C THR A 10 0.11 -4.69 -13.54
N THR A 11 0.62 -5.91 -13.48
CA THR A 11 -0.18 -7.11 -13.24
C THR A 11 -0.46 -7.25 -11.74
N ARG A 12 -1.46 -8.06 -11.38
CA ARG A 12 -1.72 -8.41 -9.98
C ARG A 12 -0.48 -8.99 -9.29
N VAL A 13 0.22 -9.93 -9.94
CA VAL A 13 1.44 -10.55 -9.40
C VAL A 13 2.54 -9.53 -9.14
N GLN A 14 2.71 -8.54 -10.04
CA GLN A 14 3.66 -7.45 -9.81
C GLN A 14 3.26 -6.60 -8.60
N ARG A 15 1.96 -6.32 -8.41
CA ARG A 15 1.47 -5.59 -7.24
C ARG A 15 1.59 -6.39 -5.94
N GLU A 16 1.39 -7.70 -5.96
CA GLU A 16 1.65 -8.60 -4.83
C GLU A 16 3.13 -8.54 -4.43
N LYS A 17 4.04 -8.60 -5.40
CA LYS A 17 5.47 -8.44 -5.15
C LYS A 17 5.78 -7.07 -4.53
N ILE A 18 5.25 -5.99 -5.09
CA ILE A 18 5.43 -4.62 -4.55
C ILE A 18 4.94 -4.55 -3.11
N ALA A 19 3.76 -5.10 -2.81
CA ALA A 19 3.18 -5.09 -1.47
C ALA A 19 4.02 -5.90 -0.47
N ASN A 20 4.50 -7.09 -0.85
CA ASN A 20 5.32 -7.93 0.01
C ASN A 20 6.70 -7.33 0.25
N ASP A 21 7.35 -6.80 -0.79
CA ASP A 21 8.63 -6.08 -0.66
C ASP A 21 8.48 -4.90 0.31
N ALA A 22 7.41 -4.10 0.17
CA ALA A 22 7.13 -2.97 1.04
C ALA A 22 6.79 -3.38 2.48
N LEU A 23 6.04 -4.48 2.66
CA LEU A 23 5.73 -5.03 3.98
C LEU A 23 7.02 -5.42 4.72
N GLY A 24 7.92 -6.15 4.05
CA GLY A 24 9.20 -6.54 4.61
C GLY A 24 10.02 -5.35 5.08
N LEU A 25 10.10 -4.28 4.26
CA LEU A 25 10.77 -3.03 4.63
C LEU A 25 10.09 -2.33 5.82
N SER A 26 8.76 -2.31 5.85
CA SER A 26 8.00 -1.61 6.89
C SER A 26 8.14 -2.23 8.28
N MET A 27 8.52 -3.50 8.37
CA MET A 27 8.60 -4.25 9.63
C MET A 27 10.02 -4.41 10.19
N LEU A 28 11.04 -3.82 9.54
CA LEU A 28 12.44 -3.97 9.98
C LEU A 28 12.66 -3.45 11.41
N ASP A 29 12.14 -2.27 11.72
CA ASP A 29 12.27 -1.61 13.03
C ASP A 29 10.94 -1.05 13.55
N ALA A 30 9.81 -1.53 13.01
CA ALA A 30 8.48 -1.02 13.34
C ALA A 30 7.45 -2.15 13.47
N PRO A 31 6.39 -1.94 14.27
CA PRO A 31 5.30 -2.90 14.37
C PRO A 31 4.58 -3.08 13.04
N GLU A 32 3.88 -4.20 12.91
CA GLU A 32 3.10 -4.52 11.71
C GLU A 32 2.12 -3.39 11.34
N PRO A 33 1.94 -3.08 10.04
CA PRO A 33 0.93 -2.13 9.60
C PRO A 33 -0.46 -2.52 10.11
N THR A 34 -1.29 -1.53 10.45
CA THR A 34 -2.63 -1.79 10.97
C THR A 34 -3.50 -2.57 9.95
N ARG A 35 -4.48 -3.34 10.44
CA ARG A 35 -5.42 -4.11 9.59
C ARG A 35 -6.08 -3.29 8.49
N GLU A 36 -6.36 -2.02 8.78
CA GLU A 36 -6.95 -1.08 7.83
C GLU A 36 -5.96 -0.69 6.73
N THR A 37 -4.70 -0.39 7.07
CA THR A 37 -3.65 -0.13 6.07
C THR A 37 -3.42 -1.37 5.20
N GLN A 38 -3.38 -2.57 5.81
CA GLN A 38 -3.29 -3.82 5.06
C GLN A 38 -4.50 -4.02 4.12
N HIS A 39 -5.71 -3.63 4.52
CA HIS A 39 -6.90 -3.71 3.68
C HIS A 39 -6.80 -2.80 2.44
N LEU A 40 -6.32 -1.56 2.62
CA LEU A 40 -6.09 -0.64 1.50
C LEU A 40 -5.03 -1.18 0.52
N VAL A 41 -3.95 -1.77 1.03
CA VAL A 41 -2.92 -2.41 0.18
C VAL A 41 -3.50 -3.62 -0.56
N ARG A 42 -4.36 -4.43 0.06
CA ARG A 42 -5.06 -5.54 -0.62
C ARG A 42 -5.94 -5.02 -1.77
N ARG A 43 -6.67 -3.92 -1.57
CA ARG A 43 -7.46 -3.26 -2.63
C ARG A 43 -6.60 -2.83 -3.81
N TYR A 44 -5.40 -2.32 -3.56
CA TYR A 44 -4.42 -2.00 -4.60
C TYR A 44 -3.95 -3.26 -5.35
N VAL A 45 -3.58 -4.32 -4.64
CA VAL A 45 -3.20 -5.61 -5.24
C VAL A 45 -4.30 -6.13 -6.18
N GLU A 46 -5.55 -6.11 -5.73
CA GLU A 46 -6.72 -6.51 -6.51
C GLU A 46 -7.03 -5.59 -7.71
N GLY A 47 -6.31 -4.47 -7.87
CA GLY A 47 -6.54 -3.50 -8.93
C GLY A 47 -7.80 -2.67 -8.74
N LYS A 48 -8.35 -2.63 -7.52
CA LYS A 48 -9.58 -1.90 -7.19
C LYS A 48 -9.32 -0.52 -6.58
N MET A 49 -8.05 -0.11 -6.47
CA MET A 49 -7.62 1.15 -5.87
C MET A 49 -6.23 1.50 -6.38
N GLU A 50 -5.95 2.77 -6.67
CA GLU A 50 -4.58 3.18 -7.03
C GLU A 50 -3.72 3.32 -5.77
N ILE A 51 -2.40 3.12 -5.92
CA ILE A 51 -1.47 3.25 -4.79
C ILE A 51 -1.46 4.68 -4.20
N ALA A 52 -1.72 5.69 -5.03
CA ALA A 52 -1.85 7.08 -4.59
C ALA A 52 -3.06 7.28 -3.66
N ASP A 53 -4.16 6.56 -3.90
CA ASP A 53 -5.34 6.61 -3.05
C ASP A 53 -5.05 5.93 -1.70
N VAL A 54 -4.31 4.82 -1.71
CA VAL A 54 -3.86 4.12 -0.48
C VAL A 54 -3.05 5.07 0.40
N LEU A 55 -2.12 5.82 -0.18
CA LEU A 55 -1.31 6.82 0.53
C LEU A 55 -2.21 7.91 1.13
N THR A 56 -3.10 8.49 0.32
CA THR A 56 -4.01 9.56 0.74
C THR A 56 -4.90 9.11 1.90
N ALA A 57 -5.52 7.94 1.80
CA ALA A 57 -6.36 7.38 2.85
C ALA A 57 -5.56 7.12 4.15
N THR A 58 -4.34 6.58 4.02
CA THR A 58 -3.46 6.31 5.16
C THR A 58 -3.08 7.61 5.89
N LEU A 59 -2.67 8.66 5.16
CA LEU A 59 -2.31 9.96 5.74
C LEU A 59 -3.49 10.65 6.43
N ASN A 60 -4.67 10.63 5.79
CA ASN A 60 -5.87 11.24 6.35
C ASN A 60 -6.26 10.62 7.69
N ARG A 61 -6.06 9.30 7.85
CA ARG A 61 -6.27 8.65 9.14
C ARG A 61 -5.35 9.18 10.23
N TYR A 62 -4.06 9.28 9.95
CA TYR A 62 -3.10 9.78 10.95
C TYR A 62 -3.38 11.24 11.33
N ARG A 63 -3.79 12.06 10.36
CA ARG A 63 -4.23 13.44 10.63
C ARG A 63 -5.45 13.49 11.55
N LYS A 64 -6.48 12.67 11.29
CA LYS A 64 -7.67 12.57 12.15
C LYS A 64 -7.37 12.07 13.56
N ARG A 65 -6.36 11.21 13.73
CA ARG A 65 -5.94 10.70 15.05
C ARG A 65 -5.12 11.69 15.86
N ALA A 66 -4.52 12.68 15.20
CA ALA A 66 -3.74 13.75 15.83
C ALA A 66 -4.60 15.00 16.17
N SER A 67 -5.91 14.95 15.86
CA SER A 67 -6.91 15.98 16.20
C SER A 67 -7.66 15.57 17.46
#